data_AF-A0A7W7T456-F1
#
_entry.id   AF-A0A7W7T456-F1
#
_cell.length_a   1.000
_cell.length_b   1.000
_cell.length_c   1.000
_cell.angle_alpha   90.00
_cell.angle_beta   90.00
_cell.angle_gamma   90.00
#
_symmetry.space_group_name_H-M   'P 1'
#
loop_
_entity.id
_entity.type
_entity.pdbx_description
1 polymer ?
#
loop_
_entity_poly.entity_id
_entity_poly.type
_entity_poly.pdbx_seq_one_letter_code
_entity_poly.pdbx_strand_id
1 'polypeptide(L)'
;MIENSAEGLYRLASEVTVAVTREDHHQDALSRYAVEPGQERHVAAELGWCVVAAGKHRGERAVEVRIDGLRVGELTPLLSRRYEPVVDQVIASGTRPGCAAVVVRSTRGLEVRLRLPREGTPVAGYPTVPATPVMVPPRPNFFVRHKPLSIAAALVVAVFMIAAIAGKKDDRKTAAPAAATVTTTSVAIIPTPTVTATHVTTAPPTTTAAPTTPAPTTVVPPPVTTQPPVTQAPPPVAPAPTQPAQPDCHPNYSGCVPIAKDVDCAGGKGNGPAYVEGPITVIGKDVYDLDDDKDGIACE
;
A
#
# COMPACT_ATOMS: atom_id res chain seq x y z
N MET A 1 -16.30 0.95 -11.00
CA MET A 1 -15.48 1.12 -12.22
C MET A 1 -14.23 1.86 -11.81
N ILE A 2 -13.02 1.51 -12.27
CA ILE A 2 -11.81 2.29 -11.95
C ILE A 2 -11.82 3.55 -12.79
N GLU A 3 -11.62 4.71 -12.15
CA GLU A 3 -11.83 6.03 -12.75
C GLU A 3 -10.55 6.71 -13.25
N ASN A 4 -9.38 6.07 -13.07
CA ASN A 4 -8.09 6.55 -13.59
C ASN A 4 -7.37 5.47 -14.41
N SER A 5 -6.27 5.88 -15.06
CA SER A 5 -5.46 4.98 -15.89
C SER A 5 -4.79 3.90 -15.06
N ALA A 6 -5.06 2.64 -15.38
CA ALA A 6 -4.39 1.47 -14.81
C ALA A 6 -3.40 0.81 -15.79
N GLU A 7 -3.07 1.50 -16.88
CA GLU A 7 -2.30 0.94 -17.99
C GLU A 7 -0.84 0.66 -17.58
N GLY A 8 -0.36 -0.54 -17.91
CA GLY A 8 0.99 -0.99 -17.57
C GLY A 8 1.19 -1.35 -16.09
N LEU A 9 0.13 -1.37 -15.27
CA LEU A 9 0.18 -1.90 -13.92
C LEU A 9 -0.18 -3.38 -13.89
N TYR A 10 0.65 -4.18 -13.24
CA TYR A 10 0.29 -5.54 -12.86
C TYR A 10 -0.73 -5.48 -11.72
N ARG A 11 -1.96 -5.96 -11.95
CA ARG A 11 -3.01 -5.91 -10.93
C ARG A 11 -2.87 -7.03 -9.91
N LEU A 12 -2.48 -6.66 -8.70
CA LEU A 12 -2.53 -7.51 -7.53
C LEU A 12 -3.98 -7.86 -7.16
N ALA A 13 -4.16 -9.03 -6.52
CA ALA A 13 -5.45 -9.48 -6.04
C ALA A 13 -6.04 -8.47 -5.03
N SER A 14 -7.36 -8.26 -5.08
CA SER A 14 -8.06 -7.23 -4.31
C SER A 14 -8.86 -7.86 -3.17
N GLU A 15 -8.17 -8.31 -2.11
CA GLU A 15 -8.75 -9.20 -1.10
C GLU A 15 -8.94 -8.55 0.28
N VAL A 16 -7.96 -7.76 0.73
CA VAL A 16 -7.99 -7.07 2.02
C VAL A 16 -7.84 -5.57 1.85
N THR A 17 -8.53 -4.82 2.73
CA THR A 17 -8.41 -3.37 2.78
C THR A 17 -7.23 -2.97 3.64
N VAL A 18 -6.32 -2.16 3.10
CA VAL A 18 -5.14 -1.66 3.79
C VAL A 18 -5.13 -0.14 3.76
N ALA A 19 -5.02 0.47 4.94
CA ALA A 19 -4.92 1.92 5.06
C ALA A 19 -3.53 2.40 4.63
N VAL A 20 -3.50 3.51 3.90
CA VAL A 20 -2.28 4.26 3.63
C VAL A 20 -1.97 5.13 4.86
N THR A 21 -0.72 5.57 4.98
CA THR A 21 -0.30 6.54 5.99
C THR A 21 0.38 7.73 5.33
N ARG A 22 0.41 8.85 6.05
CA ARG A 22 1.00 10.13 5.61
C ARG A 22 0.26 10.81 4.46
N GLU A 23 -1.01 10.47 4.23
CA GLU A 23 -1.83 11.14 3.22
C GLU A 23 -2.03 12.63 3.51
N ASP A 24 -1.90 13.05 4.78
CA ASP A 24 -1.96 14.44 5.22
C ASP A 24 -0.87 15.31 4.56
N HIS A 25 0.28 14.73 4.22
CA HIS A 25 1.35 15.41 3.48
C HIS A 25 1.11 15.47 1.96
N HIS A 26 0.07 14.81 1.46
CA HIS A 26 -0.20 14.62 0.04
C HIS A 26 -1.63 15.02 -0.38
N GLN A 27 -2.30 15.88 0.41
CA GLN A 27 -3.67 16.33 0.12
C GLN A 27 -3.78 17.06 -1.22
N ASP A 28 -2.75 17.81 -1.64
CA ASP A 28 -2.72 18.46 -2.95
C ASP A 28 -2.77 17.45 -4.11
N ALA A 29 -2.04 16.33 -4.00
CA ALA A 29 -2.08 15.26 -5.00
C ALA A 29 -3.44 14.54 -4.98
N LEU A 30 -4.00 14.31 -3.80
CA LEU A 30 -5.30 13.65 -3.62
C LEU A 30 -6.49 14.50 -4.04
N SER A 31 -6.36 15.83 -4.03
CA SER A 31 -7.45 16.77 -4.35
C SER A 31 -8.11 16.51 -5.72
N ARG A 32 -7.36 15.95 -6.69
CA ARG A 32 -7.86 15.54 -8.01
C ARG A 32 -8.92 14.43 -7.94
N TYR A 33 -8.89 13.66 -6.85
CA TYR A 33 -9.77 12.54 -6.56
C TYR A 33 -10.78 12.87 -5.45
N ALA A 34 -10.94 14.16 -5.13
CA ALA A 34 -11.87 14.59 -4.11
C ALA A 34 -13.28 14.06 -4.37
N VAL A 35 -13.89 13.56 -3.30
CA VAL A 35 -15.27 13.10 -3.24
C VAL A 35 -16.02 13.84 -2.15
N GLU A 36 -17.35 13.86 -2.27
CA GLU A 36 -18.22 14.35 -1.19
C GLU A 36 -18.17 13.40 0.03
N PRO A 37 -18.41 13.90 1.25
CA PRO A 37 -18.52 13.05 2.44
C PRO A 37 -19.53 11.91 2.23
N GLY A 38 -19.13 10.68 2.54
CA GLY A 38 -19.96 9.48 2.36
C GLY A 38 -19.94 8.88 0.95
N GLN A 39 -19.26 9.53 -0.01
CA GLN A 39 -18.97 8.94 -1.31
C GLN A 39 -17.57 8.32 -1.34
N GLU A 40 -17.39 7.40 -2.27
CA GLU A 40 -16.14 6.70 -2.52
C GLU A 40 -15.77 6.81 -3.99
N ARG A 41 -14.47 6.98 -4.29
CA ARG A 41 -13.96 6.98 -5.66
C ARG A 41 -12.97 5.86 -5.87
N HIS A 42 -13.21 5.04 -6.88
CA HIS A 42 -12.38 3.88 -7.17
C HIS A 42 -11.26 4.24 -8.14
N VAL A 43 -10.02 3.99 -7.74
CA VAL A 43 -8.82 4.30 -8.52
C VAL A 43 -7.87 3.08 -8.54
N ALA A 44 -6.91 3.09 -9.45
CA ALA A 44 -5.75 2.22 -9.45
C ALA A 44 -4.59 2.98 -8.81
N ALA A 45 -3.90 2.31 -7.90
CA ALA A 45 -2.69 2.81 -7.27
C ALA A 45 -1.49 1.94 -7.68
N GLU A 46 -0.36 2.59 -7.95
CA GLU A 46 0.93 1.95 -8.13
C GLU A 46 1.64 1.85 -6.77
N LEU A 47 2.27 0.71 -6.52
CA LEU A 47 3.12 0.49 -5.37
C LEU A 47 4.58 0.64 -5.79
N GLY A 48 5.38 1.30 -4.96
CA GLY A 48 6.79 1.51 -5.22
C GLY A 48 7.62 1.41 -3.94
N TRP A 49 8.90 1.73 -4.05
CA TRP A 49 9.81 1.76 -2.91
C TRP A 49 10.21 3.17 -2.54
N CYS A 50 10.14 3.46 -1.23
CA CYS A 50 10.70 4.67 -0.66
C CYS A 50 11.49 4.36 0.61
N VAL A 51 12.16 5.39 1.11
CA VAL A 51 12.77 5.38 2.44
C VAL A 51 11.88 6.16 3.39
N VAL A 52 11.59 5.59 4.55
CA VAL A 52 10.81 6.25 5.60
C VAL A 52 11.52 7.53 6.02
N ALA A 53 10.86 8.68 5.83
CA ALA A 53 11.48 9.99 6.00
C ALA A 53 11.67 10.40 7.47
N ALA A 54 10.79 9.95 8.36
CA ALA A 54 10.73 10.38 9.76
C ALA A 54 10.20 9.29 10.71
N GLY A 55 10.37 9.52 12.02
CA GLY A 55 9.90 8.63 13.10
C GLY A 55 10.91 7.52 13.46
N LYS A 56 10.45 6.55 14.27
CA LYS A 56 11.27 5.45 14.80
C LYS A 56 11.90 4.56 13.72
N HIS A 57 11.26 4.49 12.55
CA HIS A 57 11.69 3.65 11.42
C HIS A 57 12.39 4.45 10.31
N ARG A 58 12.85 5.68 10.60
CA ARG A 58 13.52 6.53 9.62
C ARG A 58 14.74 5.80 9.02
N GLY A 59 14.85 5.85 7.69
CA GLY A 59 15.93 5.15 6.96
C GLY A 59 15.59 3.71 6.57
N GLU A 60 14.52 3.13 7.13
CA GLU A 60 14.02 1.84 6.67
C GLU A 60 13.29 1.97 5.33
N ARG A 61 13.22 0.87 4.58
CA ARG A 61 12.47 0.78 3.33
C ARG A 61 10.97 0.66 3.64
N ALA A 62 10.14 1.37 2.88
CA ALA A 62 8.70 1.30 2.97
C ALA A 62 8.06 1.27 1.58
N VAL A 63 6.89 0.64 1.48
CA VAL A 63 6.08 0.65 0.27
C VAL A 63 5.45 2.03 0.13
N GLU A 64 5.85 2.78 -0.89
CA GLU A 64 5.16 4.02 -1.26
C GLU A 64 3.94 3.72 -2.13
N VAL A 65 2.95 4.60 -2.03
CA VAL A 65 1.70 4.52 -2.79
C VAL A 65 1.64 5.72 -3.73
N ARG A 66 1.39 5.44 -5.01
CA ARG A 66 1.25 6.45 -6.05
C ARG A 66 -0.09 6.31 -6.76
N ILE A 67 -0.72 7.43 -7.09
CA ILE A 67 -1.91 7.48 -7.95
C ILE A 67 -1.56 8.42 -9.11
N ASP A 68 -1.69 7.95 -10.35
CA ASP A 68 -1.25 8.66 -11.57
C ASP A 68 0.20 9.17 -11.48
N GLY A 69 1.08 8.36 -10.90
CA GLY A 69 2.51 8.66 -10.73
C GLY A 69 2.84 9.63 -9.60
N LEU A 70 1.85 10.26 -8.96
CA LEU A 70 2.04 11.15 -7.82
C LEU A 70 2.02 10.36 -6.51
N ARG A 71 2.99 10.59 -5.64
CA ARG A 71 3.02 9.98 -4.30
C ARG A 71 1.87 10.53 -3.46
N VAL A 72 1.10 9.62 -2.88
CA VAL A 72 -0.06 9.93 -2.02
C VAL A 72 0.10 9.43 -0.59
N GLY A 73 1.15 8.68 -0.31
CA GLY A 73 1.49 8.21 1.02
C GLY A 73 2.41 7.00 0.99
N GLU A 74 2.46 6.28 2.11
CA GLU A 74 3.22 5.05 2.28
C GLU A 74 2.51 4.08 3.23
N LEU A 75 2.82 2.80 3.13
CA LEU A 75 2.35 1.81 4.10
C LEU A 75 3.12 1.93 5.42
N THR A 76 2.51 1.45 6.50
CA THR A 76 3.24 1.32 7.77
C THR A 76 4.46 0.41 7.61
N PRO A 77 5.49 0.52 8.47
CA PRO A 77 6.68 -0.33 8.39
C PRO A 77 6.37 -1.83 8.44
N LEU A 78 5.42 -2.25 9.27
CA LEU A 78 5.01 -3.65 9.37
C LEU A 78 4.34 -4.15 8.09
N LEU A 79 3.41 -3.36 7.53
CA LEU A 79 2.75 -3.70 6.27
C LEU A 79 3.72 -3.67 5.10
N SER A 80 4.68 -2.74 5.10
CA SER A 80 5.72 -2.67 4.07
C SER A 80 6.54 -3.97 4.01
N ARG A 81 6.97 -4.50 5.17
CA ARG A 81 7.67 -5.79 5.25
C ARG A 81 6.80 -6.96 4.83
N ARG A 82 5.50 -6.93 5.17
CA ARG A 82 4.54 -7.96 4.75
C ARG A 82 4.38 -8.02 3.22
N TYR A 83 4.29 -6.86 2.57
CA TYR A 83 4.07 -6.78 1.12
C TYR A 83 5.36 -6.73 0.31
N GLU A 84 6.52 -6.79 0.96
CA GLU A 84 7.83 -6.75 0.30
C GLU A 84 8.05 -7.86 -0.72
N PRO A 85 7.79 -9.15 -0.41
CA PRO A 85 8.01 -10.22 -1.37
C PRO A 85 7.21 -10.04 -2.67
N VAL A 86 5.93 -9.65 -2.55
CA VAL A 86 5.05 -9.48 -3.72
C VAL A 86 5.42 -8.26 -4.55
N VAL A 87 5.74 -7.12 -3.91
CA VAL A 87 6.16 -5.91 -4.62
C VAL A 87 7.50 -6.14 -5.33
N ASP A 88 8.47 -6.76 -4.65
CA ASP A 88 9.77 -7.09 -5.26
C ASP A 88 9.65 -8.08 -6.41
N GLN A 89 8.82 -9.12 -6.27
CA GLN A 89 8.63 -10.11 -7.34
C GLN A 89 8.07 -9.46 -8.61
N VAL A 90 7.08 -8.58 -8.48
CA VAL A 90 6.50 -7.87 -9.63
C VAL A 90 7.52 -6.92 -10.25
N ILE A 91 8.25 -6.15 -9.43
CA ILE A 91 9.31 -5.24 -9.92
C ILE A 91 10.43 -6.02 -10.62
N ALA A 92 10.87 -7.13 -10.05
CA ALA A 92 11.92 -7.98 -10.61
C ALA A 92 11.52 -8.58 -11.97
N SER A 93 10.21 -8.76 -12.21
CA SER A 93 9.70 -9.17 -13.52
C SER A 93 9.70 -8.06 -14.58
N GLY A 94 10.08 -6.83 -14.22
CA GLY A 94 10.03 -5.66 -15.10
C GLY A 94 8.65 -5.02 -15.21
N THR A 95 7.70 -5.38 -14.33
CA THR A 95 6.35 -4.80 -14.33
C THR A 95 6.14 -3.89 -13.12
N ARG A 96 5.26 -2.90 -13.22
CA ARG A 96 4.92 -2.01 -12.10
C ARG A 96 3.80 -2.65 -11.26
N PRO A 97 3.98 -2.87 -9.95
CA PRO A 97 2.93 -3.42 -9.12
C PRO A 97 1.81 -2.40 -8.93
N GLY A 98 0.58 -2.81 -9.22
CA GLY A 98 -0.60 -1.98 -9.01
C GLY A 98 -1.70 -2.72 -8.27
N CYS A 99 -2.57 -1.96 -7.64
CA CYS A 99 -3.70 -2.47 -6.90
C CYS A 99 -4.92 -1.57 -7.10
N ALA A 100 -6.11 -2.11 -6.84
CA ALA A 100 -7.29 -1.27 -6.72
C ALA A 100 -7.22 -0.48 -5.41
N ALA A 101 -7.72 0.74 -5.41
CA ALA A 101 -7.78 1.59 -4.25
C ALA A 101 -9.10 2.38 -4.23
N VAL A 102 -9.46 2.84 -3.05
CA VAL A 102 -10.62 3.69 -2.84
C VAL A 102 -10.17 4.96 -2.14
N VAL A 103 -10.54 6.11 -2.71
CA VAL A 103 -10.36 7.42 -2.10
C VAL A 103 -11.66 7.80 -1.42
N VAL A 104 -11.57 8.18 -0.15
CA VAL A 104 -12.71 8.60 0.67
C VAL A 104 -12.38 9.92 1.37
N ARG A 105 -13.40 10.69 1.73
CA ARG A 105 -13.24 11.88 2.56
C ARG A 105 -13.56 11.57 4.02
N SER A 106 -12.62 11.85 4.91
CA SER A 106 -12.79 11.78 6.37
C SER A 106 -12.68 13.16 7.00
N THR A 107 -12.80 13.24 8.33
CA THR A 107 -12.57 14.49 9.09
C THR A 107 -11.13 14.96 9.05
N ARG A 108 -10.18 14.11 8.65
CA ARG A 108 -8.74 14.41 8.53
C ARG A 108 -8.32 14.78 7.10
N GLY A 109 -9.25 14.82 6.16
CA GLY A 109 -8.98 15.05 4.74
C GLY A 109 -9.32 13.84 3.89
N LEU A 110 -8.69 13.75 2.72
CA LEU A 110 -8.80 12.60 1.82
C LEU A 110 -7.91 11.47 2.33
N GLU A 111 -8.48 10.27 2.44
CA GLU A 111 -7.80 9.04 2.86
C GLU A 111 -7.81 8.02 1.71
N VAL A 112 -6.76 7.21 1.62
CA VAL A 112 -6.64 6.16 0.60
C VAL A 112 -6.70 4.79 1.26
N ARG A 113 -7.53 3.91 0.72
CA ARG A 113 -7.68 2.52 1.15
C ARG A 113 -7.35 1.59 -0.02
N LEU A 114 -6.24 0.88 0.09
CA LEU A 114 -5.80 -0.07 -0.94
C LEU A 114 -6.54 -1.41 -0.79
N ARG A 115 -6.73 -2.11 -1.90
CA ARG A 115 -7.16 -3.50 -1.95
C ARG A 115 -5.97 -4.37 -2.34
N LEU A 116 -5.39 -5.02 -1.36
CA LEU A 116 -4.17 -5.83 -1.51
C LEU A 116 -4.46 -7.32 -1.32
N PRO A 117 -3.57 -8.21 -1.78
CA PRO A 117 -3.67 -9.64 -1.54
C PRO A 117 -3.58 -9.94 -0.05
N ARG A 118 -4.20 -11.05 0.36
CA ARG A 118 -3.91 -11.69 1.64
C ARG A 118 -2.50 -12.26 1.62
N GLU A 119 -1.97 -12.46 2.80
CA GLU A 119 -0.68 -13.11 2.98
C GLU A 119 -0.73 -14.53 2.40
N GLY A 120 0.29 -14.93 1.65
CA GLY A 120 0.35 -16.24 0.99
C GLY A 120 -0.38 -16.34 -0.36
N THR A 121 -1.11 -15.29 -0.80
CA THR A 121 -1.74 -15.30 -2.13
C THR A 121 -0.67 -15.28 -3.23
N PRO A 122 -0.60 -16.30 -4.11
CA PRO A 122 0.36 -16.33 -5.20
C PRO A 122 0.13 -15.18 -6.17
N VAL A 123 1.21 -14.60 -6.67
CA VAL A 123 1.14 -13.59 -7.73
C VAL A 123 0.82 -14.30 -9.04
N ALA A 124 -0.42 -14.14 -9.54
CA ALA A 124 -0.92 -14.86 -10.72
C ALA A 124 -0.01 -14.67 -11.95
N GLY A 125 0.52 -15.77 -12.50
CA GLY A 125 1.42 -15.73 -13.67
C GLY A 125 2.91 -15.64 -13.33
N TYR A 126 3.28 -15.65 -12.05
CA TYR A 126 4.68 -15.79 -11.63
C TYR A 126 4.83 -17.03 -10.74
N PRO A 127 5.79 -17.92 -11.03
CA PRO A 127 6.03 -19.07 -10.16
C PRO A 127 6.43 -18.55 -8.78
N THR A 128 5.79 -19.08 -7.74
CA THR A 128 6.27 -18.95 -6.36
C THR A 128 7.62 -19.64 -6.32
N VAL A 129 8.71 -18.88 -6.37
CA VAL A 129 10.02 -19.46 -6.06
C VAL A 129 9.91 -19.90 -4.60
N PRO A 130 10.08 -21.20 -4.28
CA PRO A 130 10.05 -21.63 -2.89
C PRO A 130 11.12 -20.81 -2.16
N ALA A 131 10.71 -20.16 -1.07
CA ALA A 131 11.64 -19.44 -0.22
C ALA A 131 12.68 -20.47 0.23
N THR A 132 13.87 -20.41 -0.35
CA THR A 132 15.01 -21.10 0.26
C THR A 132 15.14 -20.51 1.66
N PRO A 133 15.26 -21.35 2.71
CA PRO A 133 15.48 -20.83 4.04
C PRO A 133 16.79 -20.05 4.03
N VAL A 134 16.70 -18.73 3.91
CA VAL A 134 17.84 -17.85 4.11
C VAL A 134 18.12 -17.93 5.60
N MET A 135 19.16 -18.65 5.95
CA MET A 135 19.73 -18.69 7.29
C MET A 135 20.11 -17.25 7.67
N VAL A 136 19.19 -16.54 8.33
CA VAL A 136 19.44 -15.20 8.86
C VAL A 136 20.44 -15.38 9.99
N PRO A 137 21.69 -14.88 9.88
CA PRO A 137 22.63 -14.99 10.98
C PRO A 137 22.04 -14.26 12.21
N PRO A 138 22.23 -14.80 13.42
CA PRO A 138 21.76 -14.14 14.63
C PRO A 138 22.34 -12.72 14.67
N ARG A 139 21.48 -11.71 14.76
CA ARG A 139 21.91 -10.32 14.90
C ARG A 139 22.72 -10.21 16.20
N PRO A 140 23.93 -9.64 16.19
CA PRO A 140 24.68 -9.42 17.42
C PRO A 140 23.86 -8.51 18.32
N ASN A 141 23.56 -9.02 19.51
CA ASN A 141 22.69 -8.41 20.49
C ASN A 141 23.41 -7.21 21.13
N PHE A 142 23.42 -6.05 20.47
CA PHE A 142 23.88 -4.79 21.08
C PHE A 142 22.78 -4.22 21.98
N PHE A 143 22.35 -5.00 22.98
CA PHE A 143 21.71 -4.46 24.17
C PHE A 143 22.81 -3.90 25.08
N VAL A 144 23.29 -2.70 24.77
CA VAL A 144 24.02 -1.91 25.75
C VAL A 144 23.00 -1.50 26.81
N ARG A 145 23.02 -2.18 27.96
CA ARG A 145 22.35 -1.77 29.19
C ARG A 145 22.95 -0.42 29.62
N HIS A 146 22.35 0.68 29.20
CA HIS A 146 22.55 1.95 29.89
C HIS A 146 21.90 1.83 31.27
N LYS A 147 22.72 1.71 32.31
CA LYS A 147 22.26 1.85 33.70
C LYS A 147 21.67 3.26 33.87
N PRO A 148 20.47 3.42 34.44
CA PRO A 148 19.96 4.74 34.77
C PRO A 148 20.70 5.23 36.02
N LEU A 149 21.66 6.13 35.86
CA LEU A 149 22.19 6.88 37.00
C LEU A 149 21.24 8.06 37.25
N SER A 150 20.32 7.86 38.18
CA SER A 150 19.57 8.94 38.83
C SER A 150 20.50 9.67 39.80
N ILE A 151 20.82 10.94 39.55
CA ILE A 151 21.27 11.86 40.60
C ILE A 151 20.53 13.18 40.43
N ALA A 152 19.65 13.43 41.40
CA ALA A 152 19.06 14.72 41.70
C ALA A 152 20.09 15.64 42.37
N ALA A 153 20.20 16.87 41.88
CA ALA A 153 20.68 18.12 42.52
C ALA A 153 21.02 19.09 41.38
N ALA A 154 20.63 20.37 41.34
CA ALA A 154 20.25 21.28 42.40
C ALA A 154 19.28 22.35 41.86
N LEU A 155 18.38 22.76 42.75
CA LEU A 155 17.61 24.00 42.71
C LEU A 155 18.53 25.23 42.83
N VAL A 156 17.95 26.39 42.52
CA VAL A 156 18.41 27.78 42.78
C VAL A 156 19.14 28.43 41.60
N VAL A 157 18.41 29.18 40.76
CA VAL A 157 18.33 30.66 40.76
C VAL A 157 17.24 31.04 39.74
N ALA A 158 16.05 31.35 40.25
CA ALA A 158 15.04 32.11 39.52
C ALA A 158 14.62 33.26 40.42
N VAL A 159 15.44 34.32 40.54
CA VAL A 159 14.96 35.62 41.01
C VAL A 159 15.83 36.74 40.42
N PHE A 160 15.17 37.79 39.96
CA PHE A 160 15.66 39.11 39.56
C PHE A 160 16.37 39.23 38.21
N MET A 161 15.65 39.73 37.20
CA MET A 161 15.87 41.07 36.65
C MET A 161 14.69 41.46 35.74
N ILE A 162 13.66 42.07 36.33
CA ILE A 162 12.78 43.04 35.67
C ILE A 162 13.01 44.38 36.38
N ALA A 163 12.99 45.46 35.60
CA ALA A 163 13.16 46.89 35.93
C ALA A 163 14.60 47.42 35.79
N ALA A 164 14.90 48.58 35.23
CA ALA A 164 14.17 49.54 34.39
C ALA A 164 15.21 50.62 33.99
N ILE A 165 15.26 51.05 32.73
CA ILE A 165 15.61 52.42 32.26
C ILE A 165 15.40 52.43 30.73
N ALA A 166 14.32 52.97 30.17
CA ALA A 166 13.92 54.38 30.08
C ALA A 166 14.97 55.27 29.38
N GLY A 167 14.66 55.71 28.15
CA GLY A 167 15.04 57.07 27.71
C GLY A 167 15.82 57.22 26.39
N LYS A 168 15.07 57.51 25.31
CA LYS A 168 15.17 58.73 24.49
C LYS A 168 16.46 58.98 23.66
N LYS A 169 16.35 58.96 22.33
CA LYS A 169 16.11 60.13 21.44
C LYS A 169 16.49 59.78 20.01
N ASP A 170 15.59 60.16 19.10
CA ASP A 170 15.83 60.28 17.67
C ASP A 170 16.96 61.28 17.39
N ASP A 171 17.84 60.96 16.44
CA ASP A 171 18.42 61.97 15.56
C ASP A 171 18.73 61.37 14.17
N ARG A 172 18.21 62.09 13.18
CA ARG A 172 18.18 61.80 11.75
C ARG A 172 19.51 62.23 11.14
N LYS A 173 20.20 61.36 10.40
CA LYS A 173 21.16 61.82 9.38
C LYS A 173 21.18 60.94 8.14
N THR A 174 20.58 61.47 7.10
CA THR A 174 20.75 61.12 5.69
C THR A 174 22.22 61.28 5.27
N ALA A 175 22.79 60.24 4.67
CA ALA A 175 23.84 60.35 3.66
C ALA A 175 23.82 59.10 2.76
N ALA A 176 23.93 59.33 1.45
CA ALA A 176 23.73 58.42 0.33
C ALA A 176 24.85 57.34 0.20
N PRO A 177 24.71 56.36 -0.72
CA PRO A 177 25.55 55.16 -0.75
C PRO A 177 26.89 55.45 -1.42
N ALA A 178 27.98 54.98 -0.79
CA ALA A 178 29.31 55.03 -1.38
C ALA A 178 29.62 53.72 -2.11
N ALA A 179 29.75 53.88 -3.43
CA ALA A 179 30.73 53.26 -4.32
C ALA A 179 30.87 51.73 -4.33
N ALA A 180 30.41 51.21 -5.47
CA ALA A 180 30.76 49.95 -6.08
C ALA A 180 32.25 49.60 -6.02
N THR A 181 32.53 48.34 -5.69
CA THR A 181 33.68 47.61 -6.22
C THR A 181 33.12 46.39 -6.94
N VAL A 182 32.86 46.55 -8.24
CA VAL A 182 32.57 45.45 -9.14
C VAL A 182 33.91 44.81 -9.51
N THR A 183 34.19 43.63 -8.98
CA THR A 183 35.33 42.82 -9.44
C THR A 183 34.95 42.22 -10.79
N THR A 184 35.44 42.83 -11.86
CA THR A 184 35.34 42.33 -13.24
C THR A 184 36.33 41.17 -13.41
N THR A 185 35.88 39.94 -13.23
CA THR A 185 36.64 38.76 -13.68
C THR A 185 36.38 38.57 -15.18
N SER A 186 37.36 38.98 -15.98
CA SER A 186 37.36 38.84 -17.44
C SER A 186 37.78 37.42 -17.85
N VAL A 187 36.82 36.69 -18.43
CA VAL A 187 36.88 35.80 -19.60
C VAL A 187 37.94 34.67 -19.63
N ALA A 188 37.42 33.44 -19.66
CA ALA A 188 37.78 32.46 -20.70
C ALA A 188 36.53 31.63 -21.04
N ILE A 189 35.79 32.07 -22.07
CA ILE A 189 34.65 31.33 -22.64
C ILE A 189 35.24 30.19 -23.47
N ILE A 190 35.02 28.95 -23.00
CA ILE A 190 35.29 27.75 -23.78
C ILE A 190 34.25 27.71 -24.91
N PRO A 191 34.64 27.59 -26.20
CA PRO A 191 33.68 27.50 -27.28
C PRO A 191 32.84 26.24 -27.11
N THR A 192 31.53 26.43 -26.97
CA THR A 192 30.53 25.36 -27.05
C THR A 192 30.63 24.74 -28.45
N PRO A 193 30.76 23.41 -28.59
CA PRO A 193 30.60 22.80 -29.91
C PRO A 193 29.17 23.02 -30.36
N THR A 194 28.99 23.84 -31.39
CA THR A 194 27.74 23.91 -32.16
C THR A 194 27.51 22.54 -32.78
N VAL A 195 26.64 21.75 -32.16
CA VAL A 195 26.13 20.53 -32.79
C VAL A 195 25.17 20.98 -33.89
N THR A 196 25.66 20.99 -35.12
CA THR A 196 24.84 21.08 -36.32
C THR A 196 23.82 19.94 -36.27
N ALA A 197 22.56 20.27 -36.01
CA ALA A 197 21.46 19.34 -36.18
C ALA A 197 21.27 19.11 -37.68
N THR A 198 21.85 18.04 -38.20
CA THR A 198 21.53 17.53 -39.53
C THR A 198 20.08 17.07 -39.50
N HIS A 199 19.18 17.85 -40.09
CA HIS A 199 17.81 17.44 -40.31
C HIS A 199 17.81 16.33 -41.37
N VAL A 200 17.78 15.08 -40.93
CA VAL A 200 17.52 13.94 -41.81
C VAL A 200 16.04 14.02 -42.17
N THR A 201 15.75 14.50 -43.37
CA THR A 201 14.44 14.37 -44.00
C THR A 201 14.23 12.90 -44.34
N THR A 202 13.59 12.16 -43.43
CA THR A 202 13.10 10.81 -43.71
C THR A 202 11.86 10.93 -44.60
N ALA A 203 11.91 10.32 -45.78
CA ALA A 203 10.78 10.21 -46.68
C ALA A 203 9.58 9.53 -45.96
N PRO A 204 8.33 9.92 -46.28
CA PRO A 204 7.15 9.27 -45.72
C PRO A 204 7.14 7.78 -46.11
N PRO A 205 6.75 6.85 -45.21
CA PRO A 205 6.57 5.46 -45.58
C PRO A 205 5.42 5.37 -46.59
N THR A 206 5.75 4.99 -47.82
CA THR A 206 4.78 4.50 -48.81
C THR A 206 4.01 3.34 -48.20
N THR A 207 2.72 3.56 -47.98
CA THR A 207 1.78 2.55 -47.52
C THR A 207 1.47 1.62 -48.68
N THR A 208 2.08 0.44 -48.70
CA THR A 208 1.64 -0.65 -49.59
C THR A 208 0.35 -1.22 -49.02
N ALA A 209 -0.77 -0.93 -49.68
CA ALA A 209 -2.06 -1.53 -49.37
C ALA A 209 -2.00 -3.04 -49.61
N ALA A 210 -2.29 -3.83 -48.56
CA ALA A 210 -2.50 -5.26 -48.67
C ALA A 210 -3.80 -5.56 -49.45
N PRO A 211 -3.86 -6.62 -50.27
CA PRO A 211 -5.07 -6.98 -51.00
C PRO A 211 -6.20 -7.37 -50.04
N THR A 212 -7.32 -6.66 -50.17
CA THR A 212 -8.61 -6.98 -49.54
C THR A 212 -9.17 -8.28 -50.11
N THR A 213 -9.21 -9.32 -49.29
CA THR A 213 -10.08 -10.49 -49.50
C THR A 213 -11.54 -10.08 -49.21
N PRO A 214 -12.50 -10.31 -50.11
CA PRO A 214 -13.91 -10.04 -49.85
C PRO A 214 -14.45 -11.00 -48.78
N ALA A 215 -15.06 -10.43 -47.73
CA ALA A 215 -15.80 -11.17 -46.72
C ALA A 215 -17.07 -11.79 -47.32
N PRO A 216 -17.47 -13.02 -46.94
CA PRO A 216 -18.71 -13.62 -47.39
C PRO A 216 -19.92 -12.91 -46.78
N THR A 217 -20.85 -12.51 -47.65
CA THR A 217 -22.16 -11.97 -47.33
C THR A 217 -22.96 -12.95 -46.46
N THR A 218 -23.14 -12.64 -45.18
CA THR A 218 -24.15 -13.31 -44.34
C THR A 218 -25.45 -12.54 -44.48
N VAL A 219 -26.43 -13.16 -45.15
CA VAL A 219 -27.80 -12.69 -45.29
C VAL A 219 -28.44 -12.61 -43.91
N VAL A 220 -28.94 -11.42 -43.54
CA VAL A 220 -29.72 -11.18 -42.33
C VAL A 220 -31.11 -11.82 -42.50
N PRO A 221 -31.50 -12.82 -41.70
CA PRO A 221 -32.89 -13.29 -41.68
C PRO A 221 -33.80 -12.25 -40.98
N PRO A 222 -35.08 -12.14 -41.36
CA PRO A 222 -36.01 -11.15 -40.83
C PRO A 222 -36.28 -11.34 -39.32
N PRO A 223 -36.66 -10.28 -38.60
CA PRO A 223 -36.97 -10.37 -37.18
C PRO A 223 -38.24 -11.18 -36.97
N VAL A 224 -38.13 -12.32 -36.29
CA VAL A 224 -39.28 -13.07 -35.76
C VAL A 224 -39.71 -12.39 -34.46
N THR A 225 -40.88 -11.77 -34.48
CA THR A 225 -41.56 -11.24 -33.29
C THR A 225 -41.99 -12.41 -32.40
N THR A 226 -41.23 -12.70 -31.35
CA THR A 226 -41.66 -13.62 -30.29
C THR A 226 -42.48 -12.85 -29.25
N GLN A 227 -43.72 -13.29 -29.05
CA GLN A 227 -44.59 -12.83 -27.97
C GLN A 227 -43.94 -13.08 -26.59
N PRO A 228 -44.15 -12.20 -25.60
CA PRO A 228 -43.70 -12.45 -24.23
C PRO A 228 -44.40 -13.70 -23.66
N PRO A 229 -43.66 -14.61 -23.00
CA PRO A 229 -44.25 -15.76 -22.35
C PRO A 229 -45.08 -15.30 -21.13
N VAL A 230 -46.34 -15.71 -21.12
CA VAL A 230 -47.25 -15.58 -19.97
C VAL A 230 -46.67 -16.31 -18.76
N THR A 231 -46.47 -15.58 -17.67
CA THR A 231 -46.06 -16.09 -16.36
C THR A 231 -47.14 -17.01 -15.79
N GLN A 232 -46.88 -18.31 -15.75
CA GLN A 232 -47.61 -19.23 -14.87
C GLN A 232 -46.85 -19.34 -13.55
N ALA A 233 -47.55 -19.10 -12.43
CA ALA A 233 -46.99 -19.22 -11.09
C ALA A 233 -46.65 -20.69 -10.78
N PRO A 234 -45.46 -20.99 -10.20
CA PRO A 234 -45.10 -22.36 -9.83
C PRO A 234 -45.90 -22.84 -8.60
N PRO A 235 -46.16 -24.14 -8.47
CA PRO A 235 -46.83 -24.71 -7.30
C PRO A 235 -45.94 -24.61 -6.04
N PRO A 236 -46.53 -24.61 -4.83
CA PRO A 236 -45.76 -24.45 -3.59
C PRO A 236 -44.87 -25.68 -3.34
N VAL A 237 -43.56 -25.45 -3.28
CA VAL A 237 -42.54 -26.45 -2.94
C VAL A 237 -42.54 -26.65 -1.42
N ALA A 238 -42.64 -27.91 -0.97
CA ALA A 238 -42.53 -28.29 0.44
C ALA A 238 -41.12 -27.96 0.99
N PRO A 239 -40.99 -27.54 2.26
CA PRO A 239 -39.69 -27.17 2.83
C PRO A 239 -38.76 -28.40 2.94
N ALA A 240 -37.56 -28.28 2.36
CA ALA A 240 -36.48 -29.24 2.54
C ALA A 240 -35.92 -29.18 3.96
N PRO A 241 -35.45 -30.30 4.55
CA PRO A 241 -34.88 -30.32 5.88
C PRO A 241 -33.65 -29.41 5.97
N THR A 242 -33.64 -28.53 6.98
CA THR A 242 -32.53 -27.61 7.24
C THR A 242 -31.29 -28.42 7.63
N GLN A 243 -30.28 -28.43 6.77
CA GLN A 243 -28.97 -28.98 7.09
C GLN A 243 -28.30 -28.05 8.14
N PRO A 244 -27.66 -28.57 9.19
CA PRO A 244 -26.99 -27.75 10.21
C PRO A 244 -25.97 -26.83 9.54
N ALA A 245 -25.92 -25.57 9.96
CA ALA A 245 -24.91 -24.63 9.50
C ALA A 245 -23.51 -25.25 9.69
N GLN A 246 -22.75 -25.38 8.59
CA GLN A 246 -21.37 -25.82 8.66
C GLN A 246 -20.60 -24.80 9.52
N PRO A 247 -19.81 -25.23 10.52
CA PRO A 247 -19.07 -24.30 11.34
C PRO A 247 -18.07 -23.56 10.46
N ASP A 248 -18.08 -22.23 10.55
CA ASP A 248 -17.00 -21.42 10.00
C ASP A 248 -15.70 -21.86 10.68
N CYS A 249 -14.76 -22.40 9.90
CA CYS A 249 -13.48 -22.87 10.40
C CYS A 249 -12.53 -21.68 10.60
N HIS A 250 -11.74 -21.70 11.68
CA HIS A 250 -10.82 -20.63 11.99
C HIS A 250 -9.63 -20.62 11.01
N PRO A 251 -9.34 -19.50 10.33
CA PRO A 251 -8.42 -19.47 9.20
C PRO A 251 -6.93 -19.59 9.56
N ASN A 252 -6.58 -19.50 10.85
CA ASN A 252 -5.18 -19.61 11.29
C ASN A 252 -4.71 -21.06 11.52
N TYR A 253 -5.56 -22.06 11.31
CA TYR A 253 -5.22 -23.47 11.53
C TYR A 253 -5.52 -24.30 10.28
N SER A 254 -4.76 -25.37 10.06
CA SER A 254 -5.09 -26.39 9.08
C SER A 254 -6.14 -27.33 9.67
N GLY A 255 -7.13 -27.70 8.86
CA GLY A 255 -8.32 -28.40 9.35
C GLY A 255 -9.43 -27.45 9.81
N CYS A 256 -10.52 -28.00 10.36
CA CYS A 256 -11.64 -27.21 10.83
C CYS A 256 -11.59 -27.00 12.34
N VAL A 257 -10.91 -25.93 12.77
CA VAL A 257 -10.98 -25.45 14.16
C VAL A 257 -12.24 -24.59 14.31
N PRO A 258 -13.17 -24.91 15.22
CA PRO A 258 -14.36 -24.10 15.43
C PRO A 258 -14.02 -22.64 15.80
N ILE A 259 -14.80 -21.67 15.31
CA ILE A 259 -14.70 -20.29 15.80
C ILE A 259 -15.48 -20.18 17.10
N ALA A 260 -14.77 -20.21 18.23
CA ALA A 260 -15.32 -20.08 19.57
C ALA A 260 -14.50 -19.06 20.39
N LYS A 261 -14.94 -18.78 21.62
CA LYS A 261 -14.19 -17.91 22.53
C LYS A 261 -12.86 -18.55 22.97
N ASP A 262 -12.88 -19.87 23.06
CA ASP A 262 -11.80 -20.71 23.55
C ASP A 262 -11.99 -22.09 22.92
N VAL A 263 -10.89 -22.70 22.48
CA VAL A 263 -10.88 -24.01 21.83
C VAL A 263 -9.72 -24.77 22.41
N ASP A 264 -9.95 -26.00 22.85
CA ASP A 264 -8.93 -26.84 23.46
C ASP A 264 -8.64 -28.09 22.62
N CYS A 265 -7.48 -28.70 22.86
CA CYS A 265 -7.17 -30.02 22.31
C CYS A 265 -8.04 -31.10 22.95
N ALA A 266 -8.70 -31.91 22.10
CA ALA A 266 -9.49 -33.06 22.53
C ALA A 266 -8.60 -34.07 23.27
N GLY A 267 -9.03 -34.53 24.44
CA GLY A 267 -8.24 -35.41 25.32
C GLY A 267 -7.25 -34.68 26.24
N GLY A 268 -7.15 -33.35 26.12
CA GLY A 268 -6.35 -32.49 27.00
C GLY A 268 -7.00 -32.18 28.35
N LYS A 269 -6.39 -31.24 29.09
CA LYS A 269 -6.86 -30.74 30.41
C LYS A 269 -7.82 -29.55 30.31
N GLY A 270 -8.07 -29.08 29.08
CA GLY A 270 -8.82 -27.87 28.78
C GLY A 270 -10.31 -27.96 29.13
N ASN A 271 -10.92 -26.83 29.49
CA ASN A 271 -12.32 -26.71 29.90
C ASN A 271 -13.13 -25.79 28.97
N GLY A 272 -12.63 -25.56 27.77
CA GLY A 272 -13.18 -24.70 26.77
C GLY A 272 -14.52 -25.22 26.23
N PRO A 273 -15.36 -24.33 25.68
CA PRO A 273 -16.66 -24.68 25.11
C PRO A 273 -16.57 -25.47 23.80
N ALA A 274 -15.38 -25.57 23.20
CA ALA A 274 -15.13 -26.28 21.94
C ALA A 274 -13.80 -27.03 22.02
N TYR A 275 -13.72 -28.15 21.30
CA TYR A 275 -12.53 -29.00 21.23
C TYR A 275 -12.18 -29.31 19.79
N VAL A 276 -10.88 -29.51 19.53
CA VAL A 276 -10.36 -29.97 18.24
C VAL A 276 -9.46 -31.19 18.41
N GLU A 277 -9.58 -32.16 17.50
CA GLU A 277 -8.71 -33.32 17.43
C GLU A 277 -7.49 -32.99 16.57
N GLY A 278 -6.29 -33.12 17.14
CA GLY A 278 -5.02 -32.91 16.46
C GLY A 278 -4.41 -34.19 15.86
N PRO A 279 -3.25 -34.09 15.19
CA PRO A 279 -2.43 -32.87 15.05
C PRO A 279 -2.96 -31.94 13.95
N ILE A 280 -2.97 -30.63 14.23
CA ILE A 280 -3.38 -29.58 13.30
C ILE A 280 -2.26 -28.55 13.15
N THR A 281 -2.02 -28.07 11.94
CA THR A 281 -0.93 -27.11 11.68
C THR A 281 -1.40 -25.69 11.97
N VAL A 282 -0.59 -24.90 12.65
CA VAL A 282 -0.85 -23.46 12.80
C VAL A 282 -0.35 -22.75 11.54
N ILE A 283 -1.28 -22.26 10.70
CA ILE A 283 -0.99 -21.54 9.45
C ILE A 283 -0.68 -20.06 9.74
N GLY A 284 -1.34 -19.49 10.76
CA GLY A 284 -1.26 -18.07 11.09
C GLY A 284 -0.79 -17.83 12.51
N LYS A 285 -1.54 -17.00 13.25
CA LYS A 285 -1.33 -16.84 14.68
C LYS A 285 -2.09 -17.94 15.43
N ASP A 286 -1.43 -18.59 16.37
CA ASP A 286 -2.11 -19.38 17.37
C ASP A 286 -2.92 -18.44 18.30
N VAL A 287 -4.25 -18.41 18.10
CA VAL A 287 -5.18 -17.52 18.82
C VAL A 287 -5.73 -18.21 20.07
N TYR A 288 -5.78 -19.53 20.06
CA TYR A 288 -6.27 -20.38 21.13
C TYR A 288 -5.14 -21.02 21.94
N ASP A 289 -3.88 -20.67 21.67
CA ASP A 289 -2.69 -21.21 22.34
C ASP A 289 -2.69 -22.76 22.35
N LEU A 290 -3.03 -23.38 21.21
CA LEU A 290 -3.08 -24.84 21.00
C LEU A 290 -1.72 -25.48 20.70
N ASP A 291 -0.73 -24.66 20.32
CA ASP A 291 0.66 -25.00 20.05
C ASP A 291 1.53 -24.45 21.20
N ASP A 292 1.68 -25.29 22.23
CA ASP A 292 2.34 -24.93 23.49
C ASP A 292 3.86 -24.69 23.30
N ASP A 293 4.50 -25.47 22.43
CA ASP A 293 5.95 -25.45 22.22
C ASP A 293 6.41 -24.53 21.06
N LYS A 294 5.45 -24.08 20.24
CA LYS A 294 5.57 -23.13 19.13
C LYS A 294 6.35 -23.69 17.95
N ASP A 295 6.23 -24.98 17.71
CA ASP A 295 6.83 -25.65 16.57
C ASP A 295 5.99 -25.55 15.27
N GLY A 296 4.75 -25.05 15.39
CA GLY A 296 3.78 -24.89 14.30
C GLY A 296 2.76 -26.02 14.20
N ILE A 297 2.76 -26.98 15.13
CA ILE A 297 1.81 -28.09 15.22
C ILE A 297 1.05 -27.99 16.53
N ALA A 298 -0.25 -27.74 16.43
CA ALA A 298 -1.17 -27.69 17.55
C ALA A 298 -1.77 -29.08 17.84
N CYS A 299 -2.05 -29.33 19.13
CA CYS A 299 -2.69 -30.55 19.63
C CYS A 299 -1.95 -31.85 19.28
N GLU A 300 -0.65 -31.89 19.60
CA GLU A 300 0.19 -33.09 19.55
C GLU A 300 -0.08 -34.10 20.68
#